data_AF-A0A2I0L864-F1
#
_entry.id   AF-A0A2I0L864-F1
#
_cell.length_a   1.000
_cell.length_b   1.000
_cell.length_c   1.000
_cell.angle_alpha   90.00
_cell.angle_beta   90.00
_cell.angle_gamma   90.00
#
_symmetry.space_group_name_H-M   'P 1'
#
loop_
_entity.id
_entity.type
_entity.pdbx_description
1 polymer ?
#
loop_
_entity_poly.entity_id
_entity_poly.type
_entity_poly.pdbx_seq_one_letter_code
_entity_poly.pdbx_strand_id
1 'polypeptide(L)'
;MFFYLAFIASGGLGGLIAISQLIGALANPARADQVPDILKGLAIDAGAVSIFAFLYSRENSAKEAQIAKLSREESLSNLKLRVDEKRVIPLSSLRGAARLVICAGPASFLSEAFKLSEPYTQGLLDRGVLVVPFATDGNSPDFEFDESEEMEEVTGKRKRLWQLSPAFIPEWLDEQKKLAGVSSESPVYLSLRMDGRVRGSGVGYPPWNAFVVQLPPVKGLWSGLLDGMDGRVL
;
A
#
# COMPACT_ATOMS: atom_id res chain seq x y z
N MET A 1 -23.15 -7.37 1.99
CA MET A 1 -23.42 -7.61 0.55
C MET A 1 -24.66 -8.46 0.21
N PHE A 2 -24.82 -9.72 0.65
CA PHE A 2 -25.98 -10.57 0.24
C PHE A 2 -27.35 -9.91 0.47
N PHE A 3 -27.56 -9.30 1.64
CA PHE A 3 -28.82 -8.64 1.98
C PHE A 3 -29.19 -7.50 1.03
N TYR A 4 -28.25 -6.65 0.63
CA TYR A 4 -28.55 -5.56 -0.30
C TYR A 4 -28.98 -6.10 -1.67
N LEU A 5 -28.25 -7.09 -2.19
CA LEU A 5 -28.59 -7.73 -3.46
C LEU A 5 -29.95 -8.43 -3.40
N ALA A 6 -30.26 -9.09 -2.27
CA ALA A 6 -31.56 -9.73 -2.05
C ALA A 6 -32.71 -8.71 -2.03
N PHE A 7 -32.54 -7.57 -1.35
CA PHE A 7 -33.57 -6.51 -1.31
C PHE A 7 -33.69 -5.76 -2.64
N ILE A 8 -32.58 -5.51 -3.35
CA ILE A 8 -32.60 -4.96 -4.72
C ILE A 8 -33.35 -5.92 -5.66
N ALA A 9 -33.07 -7.21 -5.59
CA ALA A 9 -33.76 -8.22 -6.39
C ALA A 9 -35.25 -8.31 -6.04
N SER A 10 -35.59 -8.29 -4.75
CA SER A 10 -36.99 -8.32 -4.27
C SER A 10 -37.77 -7.08 -4.72
N GLY A 11 -37.23 -5.87 -4.51
CA GLY A 11 -37.87 -4.63 -4.95
C GLY A 11 -37.92 -4.50 -6.47
N GLY A 12 -36.91 -5.02 -7.18
CA GLY A 12 -36.93 -5.09 -8.64
C GLY A 12 -38.02 -6.01 -9.17
N LEU A 13 -38.22 -7.18 -8.54
CA LEU A 13 -39.30 -8.11 -8.88
C LEU A 13 -40.68 -7.51 -8.56
N GLY A 14 -40.84 -6.89 -7.40
CA GLY A 14 -42.05 -6.17 -7.00
C GLY A 14 -42.39 -5.05 -7.99
N GLY A 15 -41.39 -4.24 -8.35
CA GLY A 15 -41.52 -3.17 -9.33
C GLY A 15 -41.94 -3.68 -10.72
N LEU A 16 -41.39 -4.79 -11.20
CA LEU A 16 -41.79 -5.39 -12.48
C LEU A 16 -43.26 -5.82 -12.46
N ILE A 17 -43.69 -6.46 -11.38
CA ILE A 17 -45.11 -6.86 -11.19
C ILE A 17 -46.00 -5.62 -11.15
N ALA A 18 -45.64 -4.60 -10.36
CA ALA A 18 -46.42 -3.37 -10.23
C ALA A 18 -46.51 -2.60 -11.56
N ILE A 19 -45.43 -2.53 -12.35
CA ILE A 19 -45.44 -1.92 -13.69
C ILE A 19 -46.39 -2.69 -14.62
N SER A 20 -46.34 -4.03 -14.62
CA SER A 20 -47.23 -4.84 -15.45
C SER A 20 -48.71 -4.66 -15.09
N GLN A 21 -49.01 -4.55 -13.80
CA GLN A 21 -50.36 -4.29 -13.30
C GLN A 21 -50.83 -2.86 -13.62
N LEU A 22 -49.93 -1.88 -13.51
CA LEU A 22 -50.22 -0.48 -13.83
C LEU A 22 -50.61 -0.30 -15.29
N ILE A 23 -49.89 -0.94 -16.22
CA ILE A 23 -50.25 -0.95 -17.65
C ILE A 23 -51.65 -1.51 -17.86
N GLY A 24 -51.98 -2.63 -17.20
CA GLY A 24 -53.30 -3.26 -17.28
C GLY A 24 -54.43 -2.42 -16.66
N ALA A 25 -54.14 -1.66 -15.60
CA ALA A 25 -55.11 -0.78 -14.95
C ALA A 25 -55.37 0.50 -15.77
N LEU A 26 -54.34 1.06 -16.40
CA LEU A 26 -54.46 2.25 -17.27
C LEU A 26 -55.19 1.95 -18.58
N ALA A 27 -55.07 0.73 -19.11
CA ALA A 27 -55.75 0.30 -20.32
C ALA A 27 -57.23 -0.08 -20.11
N ASN A 28 -57.72 -0.15 -18.86
CA ASN A 28 -59.07 -0.59 -18.54
C ASN A 28 -59.78 0.37 -17.56
N PRO A 29 -60.80 1.13 -18.01
CA PRO A 29 -61.56 2.07 -17.16
C PRO A 29 -62.16 1.43 -15.91
N ALA A 30 -62.52 0.14 -15.96
CA ALA A 30 -63.09 -0.59 -14.82
C ALA A 30 -62.07 -0.86 -13.69
N ARG A 31 -60.78 -0.57 -13.91
CA ARG A 31 -59.69 -0.77 -12.93
C ARG A 31 -59.02 0.54 -12.50
N ALA A 32 -59.56 1.70 -12.90
CA ALA A 32 -58.98 3.00 -12.63
C ALA A 32 -58.77 3.26 -11.12
N ASP A 33 -59.69 2.79 -10.28
CA ASP A 33 -59.62 2.95 -8.82
C ASP A 33 -58.41 2.25 -8.17
N GLN A 34 -57.80 1.27 -8.85
CA GLN A 34 -56.64 0.51 -8.35
C GLN A 34 -55.30 1.22 -8.64
N VAL A 35 -55.29 2.22 -9.54
CA VAL A 35 -54.08 2.91 -9.99
C VAL A 35 -53.31 3.57 -8.83
N PRO A 36 -53.94 4.30 -7.88
CA PRO A 36 -53.23 4.92 -6.78
C PRO A 36 -52.50 3.92 -5.87
N ASP A 37 -53.12 2.77 -5.60
CA ASP A 37 -52.54 1.72 -4.76
C ASP A 37 -51.35 1.02 -5.44
N ILE A 38 -51.48 0.72 -6.74
CA ILE A 38 -50.36 0.16 -7.54
C ILE A 38 -49.20 1.15 -7.59
N LEU A 39 -49.48 2.44 -7.78
CA LEU A 39 -48.46 3.49 -7.83
C LEU A 39 -47.75 3.64 -6.48
N LYS A 40 -48.48 3.52 -5.36
CA LYS A 40 -47.90 3.53 -4.01
C LYS A 40 -46.96 2.35 -3.79
N GLY A 41 -47.35 1.14 -4.22
CA GLY A 41 -46.49 -0.05 -4.17
C GLY A 41 -45.22 0.12 -5.00
N LEU A 42 -45.36 0.61 -6.23
CA LEU A 42 -44.23 0.90 -7.12
C LEU A 42 -43.27 1.94 -6.52
N ALA A 43 -43.80 2.98 -5.87
CA ALA A 43 -42.99 3.99 -5.20
C ALA A 43 -42.18 3.41 -4.02
N ILE A 44 -42.78 2.49 -3.26
CA ILE A 44 -42.10 1.79 -2.16
C ILE A 44 -40.97 0.91 -2.71
N ASP A 45 -41.25 0.12 -3.75
CA ASP A 45 -40.26 -0.75 -4.38
C ASP A 45 -39.10 0.05 -4.98
N ALA A 46 -39.41 1.15 -5.68
CA ALA A 46 -38.40 2.05 -6.21
C ALA A 46 -37.55 2.69 -5.10
N GLY A 47 -38.17 3.10 -3.99
CA GLY A 47 -37.46 3.62 -2.83
C GLY A 47 -36.53 2.59 -2.19
N ALA A 48 -37.01 1.36 -2.01
CA ALA A 48 -36.24 0.26 -1.46
C ALA A 48 -35.01 -0.05 -2.35
N VAL A 49 -35.23 -0.26 -3.65
CA VAL A 49 -34.14 -0.50 -4.61
C VAL A 49 -33.13 0.64 -4.59
N SER A 50 -33.59 1.90 -4.60
CA SER A 50 -32.70 3.07 -4.60
C SER A 50 -31.80 3.12 -3.36
N ILE A 51 -32.38 2.92 -2.17
CA ILE A 51 -31.63 2.94 -0.90
C ILE A 51 -30.61 1.80 -0.86
N PHE A 52 -31.02 0.58 -1.18
CA PHE A 52 -30.13 -0.57 -1.11
C PHE A 52 -29.05 -0.55 -2.21
N ALA A 53 -29.36 -0.03 -3.40
CA ALA A 53 -28.35 0.18 -4.44
C ALA A 53 -27.31 1.22 -4.01
N PHE A 54 -27.73 2.30 -3.37
CA PHE A 54 -26.82 3.30 -2.81
C PHE A 54 -25.93 2.74 -1.68
N LEU A 55 -26.50 1.97 -0.76
CA LEU A 55 -25.72 1.32 0.30
C LEU A 55 -24.75 0.27 -0.27
N TYR A 56 -25.19 -0.50 -1.26
CA TYR A 56 -24.35 -1.48 -1.95
C TYR A 56 -23.17 -0.82 -2.65
N SER A 57 -23.39 0.27 -3.41
CA SER A 57 -22.31 0.95 -4.12
C SER A 57 -21.27 1.50 -3.14
N ARG A 58 -21.72 2.12 -2.04
CA ARG A 58 -20.83 2.64 -1.00
C ARG A 58 -20.03 1.56 -0.30
N GLU A 59 -20.66 0.45 0.09
CA GLU A 59 -19.97 -0.68 0.73
C GLU A 59 -19.00 -1.37 -0.24
N ASN A 60 -19.38 -1.51 -1.51
CA ASN A 60 -18.54 -2.11 -2.53
C ASN A 60 -17.28 -1.27 -2.80
N SER A 61 -17.42 0.04 -2.97
CA SER A 61 -16.26 0.93 -3.13
C SER A 61 -15.32 0.89 -1.91
N ALA A 62 -15.87 0.83 -0.69
CA ALA A 62 -15.06 0.70 0.52
C ALA A 62 -14.31 -0.65 0.57
N LYS A 63 -14.98 -1.75 0.20
CA LYS A 63 -14.39 -3.09 0.14
C LYS A 63 -13.29 -3.17 -0.92
N GLU A 64 -13.53 -2.64 -2.11
CA GLU A 64 -12.53 -2.60 -3.19
C GLU A 64 -11.28 -1.82 -2.77
N ALA A 65 -11.46 -0.67 -2.11
CA ALA A 65 -10.33 0.09 -1.58
C ALA A 65 -9.52 -0.70 -0.53
N GLN A 66 -10.17 -1.49 0.31
CA GLN A 66 -9.51 -2.36 1.29
C GLN A 66 -8.76 -3.52 0.63
N ILE A 67 -9.39 -4.21 -0.34
CA ILE A 67 -8.75 -5.30 -1.09
C ILE A 67 -7.55 -4.77 -1.85
N ALA A 68 -7.68 -3.63 -2.52
CA ALA A 68 -6.56 -3.00 -3.21
C ALA A 68 -5.42 -2.66 -2.25
N LYS A 69 -5.71 -2.20 -1.03
CA LYS A 69 -4.68 -1.97 0.00
C LYS A 69 -3.98 -3.26 0.43
N LEU A 70 -4.74 -4.31 0.71
CA LEU A 70 -4.20 -5.61 1.14
C LEU A 70 -3.33 -6.23 0.04
N SER A 71 -3.82 -6.23 -1.21
CA SER A 71 -3.08 -6.70 -2.38
C SER A 71 -1.75 -5.95 -2.55
N ARG A 72 -1.73 -4.62 -2.33
CA ARG A 72 -0.47 -3.85 -2.35
C ARG A 72 0.50 -4.26 -1.24
N GLU A 73 0.01 -4.47 -0.03
CA GLU A 73 0.84 -4.91 1.10
C GLU A 73 1.35 -6.34 0.89
N GLU A 74 0.56 -7.21 0.25
CA GLU A 74 0.93 -8.58 -0.10
C GLU A 74 1.99 -8.63 -1.21
N SER A 75 1.82 -7.85 -2.29
CA SER A 75 2.80 -7.75 -3.37
C SER A 75 4.14 -7.24 -2.85
N LEU A 76 4.15 -6.22 -1.99
CA LEU A 76 5.35 -5.72 -1.33
C LEU A 76 5.98 -6.79 -0.41
N SER A 77 5.15 -7.50 0.36
CA SER A 77 5.58 -8.58 1.25
C SER A 77 6.29 -9.72 0.52
N ASN A 78 5.85 -10.03 -0.70
CA ASN A 78 6.41 -11.09 -1.53
C ASN A 78 7.60 -10.63 -2.38
N LEU A 79 8.01 -9.36 -2.28
CA LEU A 79 9.17 -8.84 -3.00
C LEU A 79 10.42 -9.64 -2.63
N LYS A 80 11.09 -10.21 -3.64
CA LYS A 80 12.30 -11.01 -3.44
C LYS A 80 13.52 -10.11 -3.32
N LEU A 81 14.20 -10.21 -2.20
CA LEU A 81 15.43 -9.49 -1.88
C LEU A 81 16.60 -10.47 -1.82
N ARG A 82 17.70 -10.10 -2.45
CA ARG A 82 18.98 -10.79 -2.40
C ARG A 82 19.80 -10.20 -1.25
N VAL A 83 20.25 -11.08 -0.36
CA VAL A 83 21.11 -10.73 0.80
C VAL A 83 22.57 -11.06 0.50
N ASP A 84 22.81 -12.16 -0.21
CA ASP A 84 24.11 -12.54 -0.77
C ASP A 84 23.91 -13.19 -2.15
N GLU A 85 24.98 -13.52 -2.87
CA GLU A 85 24.93 -14.14 -4.21
C GLU A 85 24.07 -15.42 -4.32
N LYS A 86 23.96 -16.18 -3.24
CA LYS A 86 23.28 -17.48 -3.12
C LYS A 86 21.95 -17.42 -2.36
N ARG A 87 21.70 -16.33 -1.62
CA ARG A 87 20.54 -16.22 -0.72
C ARG A 87 19.56 -15.14 -1.19
N VAL A 88 18.39 -15.59 -1.65
CA VAL A 88 17.22 -14.76 -1.94
C VAL A 88 16.12 -15.08 -0.95
N ILE A 89 15.61 -14.06 -0.27
CA ILE A 89 14.50 -14.17 0.70
C ILE A 89 13.38 -13.20 0.33
N PRO A 90 12.11 -13.52 0.63
CA PRO A 90 11.04 -12.53 0.49
C PRO A 90 11.17 -11.46 1.58
N LEU A 91 10.71 -10.25 1.28
CA LEU A 91 10.68 -9.11 2.19
C LEU A 91 9.98 -9.45 3.51
N SER A 92 8.93 -10.27 3.45
CA SER A 92 8.22 -10.79 4.61
C SER A 92 9.10 -11.48 5.66
N SER A 93 10.22 -12.08 5.25
CA SER A 93 11.14 -12.77 6.15
C SER A 93 11.96 -11.80 7.02
N LEU A 94 12.01 -10.52 6.66
CA LEU A 94 12.70 -9.49 7.43
C LEU A 94 11.77 -8.80 8.45
N ARG A 95 10.48 -9.16 8.47
CA ARG A 95 9.54 -8.65 9.48
C ARG A 95 9.97 -9.06 10.88
N GLY A 96 9.96 -8.11 11.80
CA GLY A 96 10.43 -8.25 13.18
C GLY A 96 11.95 -8.28 13.33
N ALA A 97 12.71 -8.22 12.23
CA ALA A 97 14.17 -8.21 12.25
C ALA A 97 14.77 -6.88 11.76
N ALA A 98 14.15 -6.24 10.77
CA ALA A 98 14.63 -4.98 10.21
C ALA A 98 13.51 -4.08 9.68
N ARG A 99 13.77 -2.77 9.71
CA ARG A 99 12.97 -1.72 9.06
C ARG A 99 13.58 -1.45 7.70
N LEU A 100 12.81 -1.65 6.64
CA LEU A 100 13.34 -1.47 5.29
C LEU A 100 13.07 -0.07 4.77
N VAL A 101 14.09 0.53 4.15
CA VAL A 101 13.97 1.74 3.36
C VAL A 101 14.28 1.39 1.93
N ILE A 102 13.26 1.37 1.08
CA ILE A 102 13.41 1.12 -0.35
C ILE A 102 13.67 2.48 -1.02
N CYS A 103 14.82 2.62 -1.66
CA CYS A 103 15.18 3.79 -2.47
C CYS A 103 15.05 3.40 -3.93
N ALA A 104 14.19 4.07 -4.70
CA ALA A 104 13.96 3.72 -6.09
C ALA A 104 14.16 4.92 -7.03
N GLY A 105 15.06 4.78 -8.00
CA GLY A 105 15.37 5.82 -8.98
C GLY A 105 16.59 5.44 -9.83
N PRO A 106 17.12 6.39 -10.64
CA PRO A 106 18.33 6.17 -11.42
C PRO A 106 19.55 5.82 -10.54
N ALA A 107 20.55 5.14 -11.09
CA ALA A 107 21.75 4.75 -10.35
C ALA A 107 22.46 5.95 -9.69
N SER A 108 22.48 7.11 -10.36
CA SER A 108 23.05 8.37 -9.81
C SER A 108 22.34 8.83 -8.53
N PHE A 109 21.01 8.74 -8.51
CA PHE A 109 20.20 9.07 -7.32
C PHE A 109 20.52 8.14 -6.16
N LEU A 110 20.71 6.85 -6.42
CA LEU A 110 21.05 5.86 -5.39
C LEU A 110 22.45 6.10 -4.81
N SER A 111 23.44 6.39 -5.64
CA SER A 111 24.79 6.74 -5.20
C SER A 111 24.79 8.02 -4.35
N GLU A 112 23.98 9.02 -4.69
CA GLU A 112 23.83 10.23 -3.88
C GLU A 112 23.10 9.96 -2.57
N ALA A 113 22.02 9.16 -2.59
CA ALA A 113 21.32 8.73 -1.37
C ALA A 113 22.26 7.98 -0.42
N PHE A 114 23.16 7.16 -0.97
CA PHE A 114 24.22 6.46 -0.23
C PHE A 114 25.19 7.44 0.42
N LYS A 115 25.64 8.47 -0.30
CA LYS A 115 26.50 9.54 0.26
C LYS A 115 25.79 10.32 1.37
N LEU A 116 24.53 10.72 1.17
CA LEU A 116 23.74 11.45 2.16
C LEU A 116 23.43 10.65 3.44
N SER A 117 23.46 9.31 3.36
CA SER A 117 23.20 8.44 4.51
C SER A 117 24.39 8.31 5.46
N GLU A 118 25.60 8.65 5.00
CA GLU A 118 26.87 8.46 5.71
C GLU A 118 26.87 8.92 7.18
N PRO A 119 26.52 10.19 7.51
CA PRO A 119 26.56 10.66 8.90
C PRO A 119 25.53 9.98 9.81
N TYR A 120 24.54 9.29 9.25
CA TYR A 120 23.46 8.64 9.98
C TYR A 120 23.63 7.13 10.10
N THR A 121 24.67 6.54 9.49
CA THR A 121 24.85 5.07 9.37
C THR A 121 24.69 4.33 10.70
N GLN A 122 25.41 4.76 11.74
CA GLN A 122 25.33 4.13 13.06
C GLN A 122 23.93 4.26 13.66
N GLY A 123 23.36 5.46 13.63
CA GLY A 123 22.03 5.73 14.18
C GLY A 123 20.93 4.90 13.49
N LEU A 124 21.03 4.72 12.18
CA LEU A 124 20.12 3.89 11.38
C LEU A 124 20.25 2.41 11.73
N LEU A 125 21.47 1.88 11.84
CA LEU A 125 21.71 0.48 12.23
C LEU A 125 21.23 0.15 13.63
N ASP A 126 21.40 1.06 14.60
CA ASP A 126 20.91 0.88 15.98
C ASP A 126 19.36 0.81 16.04
N ARG A 127 18.70 1.36 15.02
CA ARG A 127 17.25 1.29 14.79
C ARG A 127 16.84 0.19 13.83
N GLY A 128 17.76 -0.70 13.47
CA GLY A 128 17.50 -1.85 12.59
C GLY A 128 17.10 -1.46 11.18
N VAL A 129 17.48 -0.27 10.72
CA VAL A 129 17.20 0.16 9.35
C VAL A 129 18.15 -0.55 8.40
N LEU A 130 17.59 -1.08 7.30
CA LEU A 130 18.33 -1.58 6.15
C LEU A 130 17.80 -0.91 4.88
N VAL A 131 18.68 -0.60 3.94
CA VAL A 131 18.35 0.07 2.70
C VAL A 131 18.31 -0.95 1.56
N VAL A 132 17.30 -0.83 0.71
CA VAL A 132 17.16 -1.60 -0.53
C VAL A 132 17.25 -0.61 -1.70
N PRO A 133 18.40 -0.54 -2.39
CA PRO A 133 18.59 0.28 -3.58
C PRO A 133 17.92 -0.39 -4.78
N PHE A 134 17.07 0.37 -5.47
CA PHE A 134 16.29 -0.09 -6.60
C PHE A 134 16.56 0.79 -7.82
N ALA A 135 17.43 0.34 -8.70
CA ALA A 135 17.79 1.08 -9.91
C ALA A 135 16.71 0.94 -10.98
N THR A 136 16.15 2.06 -11.43
CA THR A 136 15.08 2.09 -12.44
C THR A 136 15.61 2.24 -13.87
N ASP A 137 16.85 2.69 -14.03
CA ASP A 137 17.51 2.96 -15.32
C ASP A 137 18.28 1.75 -15.87
N GLY A 138 18.22 0.60 -15.19
CA GLY A 138 18.93 -0.63 -15.57
C GLY A 138 20.44 -0.61 -15.28
N ASN A 139 20.95 0.49 -14.72
CA ASN A 139 22.34 0.61 -14.30
C ASN A 139 22.53 0.07 -12.88
N SER A 140 23.74 -0.35 -12.54
CA SER A 140 24.09 -0.65 -11.15
C SER A 140 24.55 0.62 -10.43
N PRO A 141 24.04 0.92 -9.22
CA PRO A 141 24.57 2.03 -8.43
C PRO A 141 26.03 1.76 -8.07
N ASP A 142 26.85 2.79 -8.16
CA ASP A 142 28.24 2.72 -7.72
C ASP A 142 28.32 3.17 -6.25
N PHE A 143 28.69 2.24 -5.37
CA PHE A 143 28.88 2.50 -3.95
C PHE A 143 30.37 2.53 -3.65
N GLU A 144 30.92 3.74 -3.65
CA GLU A 144 32.30 4.00 -3.28
C GLU A 144 32.47 3.81 -1.76
N PHE A 145 33.20 2.77 -1.37
CA PHE A 145 33.59 2.54 0.02
C PHE A 145 35.05 2.93 0.22
N ASP A 146 35.34 3.60 1.33
CA ASP A 146 36.73 3.88 1.72
C ASP A 146 37.35 2.60 2.31
N GLU A 147 38.39 2.08 1.67
CA GLU A 147 39.07 0.84 2.06
C GLU A 147 40.32 1.08 2.93
N SER A 148 40.54 2.32 3.40
CA SER A 148 41.61 2.60 4.37
C SER A 148 41.39 1.87 5.70
N GLU A 149 42.48 1.41 6.33
CA GLU A 149 42.44 0.71 7.62
C GLU A 149 41.77 1.55 8.72
N GLU A 150 41.90 2.89 8.66
CA GLU A 150 41.28 3.81 9.61
C GLU A 150 39.75 3.88 9.48
N MET A 151 39.19 3.56 8.30
CA MET A 151 37.76 3.60 8.03
C MET A 151 37.11 2.22 7.92
N GLU A 152 37.84 1.13 8.19
CA GLU A 152 37.34 -0.24 8.03
C GLU A 152 36.02 -0.49 8.79
N GLU A 153 35.92 -0.02 10.04
CA GLU A 153 34.71 -0.17 10.86
C GLU A 153 33.51 0.59 10.28
N VAL A 154 33.73 1.82 9.79
CA VAL A 154 32.70 2.67 9.19
C VAL A 154 32.22 2.04 7.88
N THR A 155 33.16 1.60 7.05
CA THR A 155 32.88 0.91 5.79
C THR A 155 32.11 -0.38 6.01
N GLY A 156 32.46 -1.19 7.01
CA GLY A 156 31.72 -2.39 7.37
C GLY A 156 30.25 -2.10 7.74
N LYS A 157 30.01 -1.03 8.51
CA LYS A 157 28.65 -0.57 8.86
C LYS A 157 27.88 -0.08 7.64
N ARG A 158 28.52 0.68 6.74
CA ARG A 158 27.90 1.16 5.49
C ARG A 158 27.53 0.00 4.57
N LYS A 159 28.43 -0.98 4.41
CA LYS A 159 28.16 -2.22 3.66
C LYS A 159 26.95 -2.96 4.23
N ARG A 160 26.86 -3.09 5.55
CA ARG A 160 25.70 -3.72 6.22
C ARG A 160 24.39 -2.96 6.00
N LEU A 161 24.40 -1.63 6.05
CA LEU A 161 23.21 -0.80 5.83
C LEU A 161 22.65 -0.98 4.42
N TRP A 162 23.51 -1.10 3.41
CA TRP A 162 23.16 -1.17 1.98
C TRP A 162 23.35 -2.56 1.36
N GLN A 163 23.40 -3.63 2.19
CA GLN A 163 23.70 -4.99 1.73
C GLN A 163 22.59 -5.63 0.88
N LEU A 164 21.36 -5.15 0.98
CA LEU A 164 20.21 -5.77 0.32
C LEU A 164 20.15 -5.29 -1.13
N SER A 165 19.76 -6.18 -2.05
CA SER A 165 19.48 -5.81 -3.43
C SER A 165 18.18 -6.46 -3.91
N PRO A 166 17.39 -5.81 -4.78
CA PRO A 166 16.20 -6.43 -5.35
C PRO A 166 16.61 -7.57 -6.29
N ALA A 167 15.93 -8.72 -6.18
CA ALA A 167 16.18 -9.85 -7.08
C ALA A 167 15.55 -9.63 -8.47
N PHE A 168 14.49 -8.83 -8.54
CA PHE A 168 13.77 -8.48 -9.77
C PHE A 168 13.19 -7.07 -9.64
N ILE A 169 12.97 -6.40 -10.78
CA ILE A 169 12.32 -5.09 -10.85
C ILE A 169 10.80 -5.30 -10.85
N PRO A 170 10.06 -5.13 -9.74
CA PRO A 170 8.65 -5.50 -9.73
C PRO A 170 7.82 -4.41 -10.40
N GLU A 171 6.85 -4.84 -11.22
CA GLU A 171 5.77 -4.01 -11.78
C GLU A 171 5.00 -3.23 -10.69
N TRP A 172 5.03 -3.75 -9.45
CA TRP A 172 4.44 -3.12 -8.27
C TRP A 172 4.89 -1.67 -8.05
N LEU A 173 6.16 -1.31 -8.32
CA LEU A 173 6.65 0.05 -8.05
C LEU A 173 5.96 1.07 -8.97
N ASP A 174 5.79 0.73 -10.24
CA ASP A 174 5.12 1.60 -11.22
C ASP A 174 3.64 1.75 -10.91
N GLU A 175 2.99 0.67 -10.48
CA GLU A 175 1.61 0.72 -9.97
C GLU A 175 1.49 1.63 -8.74
N GLN A 176 2.43 1.57 -7.80
CA GLN A 176 2.43 2.47 -6.64
C GLN A 176 2.56 3.93 -7.04
N LYS A 177 3.51 4.24 -7.94
CA LYS A 177 3.73 5.62 -8.41
C LYS A 177 2.48 6.17 -9.11
N LYS A 178 1.88 5.37 -10.01
CA LYS A 178 0.64 5.74 -10.72
C LYS A 178 -0.52 6.03 -9.77
N LEU A 179 -0.73 5.19 -8.75
CA LEU A 179 -1.78 5.40 -7.75
C LEU A 179 -1.54 6.63 -6.87
N ALA A 180 -0.28 6.95 -6.60
CA ALA A 180 0.11 8.15 -5.84
C ALA A 180 0.11 9.43 -6.69
N GLY A 181 -0.15 9.35 -8.00
CA GLY A 181 -0.04 10.49 -8.91
C GLY A 181 1.39 10.98 -9.12
N VAL A 182 2.39 10.11 -8.89
CA VAL A 182 3.81 10.40 -9.06
C VAL A 182 4.26 9.93 -10.44
N SER A 183 5.11 10.70 -11.11
CA SER A 183 5.68 10.31 -12.40
C SER A 183 6.54 9.05 -12.27
N SER A 184 6.48 8.15 -13.24
CA SER A 184 7.28 6.91 -13.26
C SER A 184 8.78 7.17 -13.16
N GLU A 185 9.25 8.29 -13.74
CA GLU A 185 10.66 8.70 -13.73
C GLU A 185 11.09 9.37 -12.42
N SER A 186 10.15 9.77 -11.57
CA SER A 186 10.52 10.45 -10.32
C SER A 186 11.19 9.46 -9.36
N PRO A 187 12.36 9.82 -8.80
CA PRO A 187 12.96 9.02 -7.74
C PRO A 187 12.09 9.12 -6.48
N VAL A 188 11.92 8.00 -5.80
CA VAL A 188 11.05 7.88 -4.62
C VAL A 188 11.74 7.06 -3.54
N TYR A 189 11.28 7.24 -2.31
CA TYR A 189 11.59 6.33 -1.23
C TYR A 189 10.33 5.80 -0.56
N LEU A 190 10.44 4.60 0.01
CA LEU A 190 9.43 3.98 0.85
C LEU A 190 10.07 3.47 2.13
N SER A 191 9.53 3.88 3.27
CA SER A 191 9.95 3.39 4.58
C SER A 191 8.92 2.41 5.13
N LEU A 192 9.41 1.26 5.58
CA LEU A 192 8.61 0.21 6.21
C LEU A 192 8.88 0.17 7.71
N ARG A 193 7.85 -0.22 8.46
CA ARG A 193 7.96 -0.57 9.88
C ARG A 193 8.59 -1.95 10.05
N MET A 194 8.92 -2.31 11.29
CA MET A 194 9.39 -3.68 11.60
C MET A 194 8.35 -4.74 11.25
N ASP A 195 7.05 -4.45 11.37
CA ASP A 195 5.97 -5.37 10.97
C ASP A 195 5.80 -5.53 9.44
N GLY A 196 6.59 -4.80 8.64
CA GLY A 196 6.59 -4.80 7.18
C GLY A 196 5.53 -3.91 6.54
N ARG A 197 4.72 -3.18 7.33
CA ARG A 197 3.76 -2.21 6.78
C ARG A 197 4.44 -0.92 6.38
N VAL A 198 3.83 -0.22 5.42
CA VAL A 198 4.30 1.11 5.00
C VAL A 198 4.16 2.11 6.16
N ARG A 199 5.29 2.71 6.56
CA ARG A 199 5.34 3.82 7.52
C ARG A 199 5.12 5.16 6.82
N GLY A 200 5.80 5.37 5.70
CA GLY A 200 5.75 6.62 4.93
C GLY A 200 6.51 6.49 3.61
N SER A 201 6.13 7.32 2.65
CA SER A 201 6.74 7.41 1.32
C SER A 201 6.89 8.87 0.90
N GLY A 202 7.80 9.13 -0.04
CA GLY A 202 7.99 10.46 -0.59
C GLY A 202 8.78 10.45 -1.89
N VAL A 203 8.74 11.58 -2.60
CA VAL A 203 9.56 11.83 -3.78
C VAL A 203 10.92 12.39 -3.33
N GLY A 204 12.00 11.94 -3.98
CA GLY A 204 13.37 12.33 -3.66
C GLY A 204 14.02 11.45 -2.60
N TYR A 205 15.00 12.01 -1.87
CA TYR A 205 15.83 11.27 -0.94
C TYR A 205 15.10 10.92 0.36
N PRO A 206 15.44 9.78 0.99
CA PRO A 206 14.93 9.46 2.33
C PRO A 206 15.41 10.49 3.36
N PRO A 207 14.56 10.92 4.29
CA PRO A 207 14.93 11.85 5.35
C PRO A 207 15.71 11.12 6.45
N TRP A 208 16.98 10.79 6.18
CA TRP A 208 17.84 9.98 7.05
C TRP A 208 17.88 10.45 8.51
N ASN A 209 18.01 11.76 8.73
CA ASN A 209 17.97 12.36 10.06
C ASN A 209 16.64 12.08 10.79
N ALA A 210 15.51 12.22 10.09
CA ALA A 210 14.20 11.99 10.68
C ALA A 210 14.04 10.53 11.11
N PHE A 211 14.59 9.57 10.37
CA PHE A 211 14.60 8.17 10.79
C PHE A 211 15.39 7.96 12.07
N VAL A 212 16.56 8.59 12.21
CA VAL A 212 17.35 8.53 13.45
C VAL A 212 16.60 9.20 14.62
N VAL A 213 15.87 10.28 14.39
CA VAL A 213 15.16 10.96 15.49
C VAL A 213 13.89 10.21 15.89
N GLN A 214 13.12 9.69 14.92
CA GLN A 214 11.76 9.22 15.15
C GLN A 214 11.64 7.72 15.39
N LEU A 215 12.61 6.90 14.93
CA LEU A 215 12.51 5.44 15.07
C LEU A 215 13.03 4.96 16.43
N PRO A 216 12.34 4.01 17.07
CA PRO A 216 12.82 3.41 18.31
C PRO A 216 14.02 2.48 18.04
N PRO A 217 15.05 2.48 18.91
CA PRO A 217 16.18 1.54 18.83
C PRO A 217 15.72 0.08 18.96
N VAL A 218 16.45 -0.85 18.32
CA VAL A 218 16.13 -2.29 18.36
C VAL A 218 16.61 -2.94 19.66
N LYS A 219 17.69 -2.42 20.26
CA LYS A 219 18.22 -2.94 21.54
C LYS A 219 17.54 -2.24 22.72
N GLY A 220 16.94 -3.03 23.63
CA GLY A 220 16.37 -2.54 24.91
C GLY A 220 14.97 -3.08 25.21
N LEU A 221 14.28 -2.46 26.19
CA LEU A 221 12.93 -2.82 26.68
C LEU A 221 11.80 -2.81 25.63
N TRP A 222 12.09 -2.40 24.39
CA TRP A 222 11.12 -2.15 23.32
C TRP A 222 11.08 -3.27 22.26
N SER A 223 11.98 -4.26 22.36
CA SER A 223 12.03 -5.42 21.48
C SER A 223 10.83 -6.36 21.69
N GLY A 224 10.17 -6.75 20.59
CA GLY A 224 9.13 -7.79 20.56
C GLY A 224 7.69 -7.32 20.85
N LEU A 225 7.46 -6.51 21.90
CA LEU A 225 6.09 -6.08 22.26
C LEU A 225 5.59 -4.89 21.43
N LEU A 226 6.49 -4.07 20.88
CA LEU A 226 6.18 -2.76 20.30
C LEU A 226 6.65 -2.60 18.85
N ASP A 227 6.94 -3.71 18.16
CA ASP A 227 7.46 -3.74 16.78
C ASP A 227 6.50 -3.12 15.74
N GLY A 228 5.24 -2.87 16.10
CA GLY A 228 4.27 -2.13 15.27
C GLY A 228 4.14 -0.64 15.60
N MET A 229 4.75 -0.18 16.70
CA MET A 229 4.61 1.17 17.27
C MET A 229 5.79 2.08 16.92
N ASP A 230 6.05 2.22 15.63
CA ASP A 230 7.15 3.05 15.12
C ASP A 230 6.84 4.57 15.14
N GLY A 231 5.71 4.99 15.71
CA GLY A 231 5.26 6.38 15.70
C GLY A 231 4.70 6.82 14.34
N ARG A 232 4.08 8.00 14.32
CA ARG A 232 3.57 8.63 13.09
C ARG A 232 4.69 9.47 12.44
N VAL A 233 4.70 9.51 11.11
CA VAL A 233 5.47 10.50 10.36
C VAL A 233 4.77 11.85 10.60
N LEU A 234 5.49 12.81 11.17
CA LEU A 234 5.06 14.20 11.31
C LEU A 234 5.33 14.97 10.02
#